data_AF-A0A257P8R3-F1
#
_entry.id   AF-A0A257P8R3-F1
#
_cell.length_a   1.000
_cell.length_b   1.000
_cell.length_c   1.000
_cell.angle_alpha   90.00
_cell.angle_beta   90.00
_cell.angle_gamma   90.00
#
_symmetry.space_group_name_H-M   'P 1'
#
loop_
_entity.id
_entity.type
_entity.pdbx_description
1 polymer ?
#
loop_
_entity_poly.entity_id
_entity_poly.type
_entity_poly.pdbx_seq_one_letter_code
_entity_poly.pdbx_strand_id
1 'polypeptide(L)'
;MRRLFFLAPDVQNAHALVDSLLLARIPDKHIHVLAREGTQLGDLPEAGIAQRSDLIPAIERGAAAGGTTGLIAGLVAVALPGMAIIPAGGIVIALAAAGALVGSWASSMVGVSVSSTRLERFKDAIASG
;
A
#
# COMPACT_ATOMS: atom_id res chain seq x y z
N MET A 1 -1.88 -6.56 -15.57
CA MET A 1 -1.40 -5.28 -16.13
C MET A 1 0.13 -5.22 -16.00
N ARG A 2 0.86 -4.91 -17.07
CA ARG A 2 2.33 -4.74 -17.04
C ARG A 2 2.65 -3.26 -16.83
N ARG A 3 3.55 -2.95 -15.88
CA ARG A 3 4.14 -1.62 -15.68
C ARG A 3 5.63 -1.72 -15.96
N LEU A 4 6.19 -0.78 -16.70
CA LEU A 4 7.62 -0.67 -16.97
C LEU A 4 8.21 0.40 -16.05
N PHE A 5 9.41 0.14 -15.53
CA PHE A 5 10.14 1.05 -14.64
C PHE A 5 11.47 1.38 -15.30
N PHE A 6 11.79 2.68 -15.36
CA PHE A 6 13.04 3.20 -15.90
C PHE A 6 13.68 4.11 -14.86
N LEU A 7 15.01 4.14 -14.81
CA LEU A 7 15.78 5.09 -14.01
C LEU A 7 16.28 6.20 -14.93
N ALA A 8 16.06 7.45 -14.52
CA ALA A 8 16.69 8.61 -15.12
C ALA A 8 17.83 9.08 -14.20
N PRO A 9 18.97 9.54 -14.74
CA PRO A 9 20.12 9.97 -13.93
C PRO A 9 19.88 11.28 -13.16
N ASP A 10 18.99 12.13 -13.67
CA ASP A 10 18.68 13.44 -13.11
C ASP A 10 17.30 13.92 -13.57
N VAL A 11 16.83 15.01 -12.95
CA VAL A 11 15.52 15.62 -13.21
C VAL A 11 15.41 16.16 -14.65
N GLN A 12 16.49 16.66 -15.23
CA GLN A 12 16.49 17.22 -16.59
C GLN A 12 16.28 16.12 -17.64
N ASN A 13 16.97 14.99 -17.47
CA ASN A 13 16.80 13.78 -18.27
C ASN A 13 15.40 13.17 -18.06
N ALA A 14 14.85 13.25 -16.85
CA ALA A 14 13.47 12.85 -16.60
C ALA A 14 12.48 13.73 -17.39
N HIS A 15 12.66 15.05 -17.42
CA HIS A 15 11.86 15.96 -18.27
C HIS A 15 11.95 15.59 -19.75
N ALA A 16 13.16 15.43 -20.28
CA ALA A 16 13.35 15.06 -21.69
C ALA A 16 12.68 13.71 -22.04
N LEU A 17 12.73 12.73 -21.12
CA LEU A 17 12.05 11.46 -21.28
C LEU A 17 10.52 11.62 -21.26
N VAL A 18 9.96 12.39 -20.33
CA VAL A 18 8.51 12.63 -20.27
C VAL A 18 8.03 13.34 -21.54
N ASP A 19 8.73 14.37 -22.00
CA ASP A 19 8.41 15.06 -23.24
C ASP A 19 8.42 14.11 -24.44
N SER A 20 9.42 13.22 -24.50
CA SER A 20 9.51 12.19 -25.55
C SER A 20 8.33 11.22 -25.51
N LEU A 21 7.86 10.83 -24.32
CA LEU A 21 6.70 9.95 -24.15
C LEU A 21 5.39 10.66 -24.52
N LEU A 22 5.25 11.93 -24.18
CA LEU A 22 4.10 12.76 -24.56
C LEU A 22 4.06 12.97 -26.09
N LEU A 23 5.20 13.24 -26.72
CA LEU A 23 5.37 13.27 -28.18
C LEU A 23 4.98 11.93 -28.84
N ALA A 24 5.31 10.81 -28.18
CA ALA A 24 4.89 9.47 -28.59
C ALA A 24 3.40 9.16 -28.31
N ARG A 25 2.60 10.17 -27.95
CA ARG A 25 1.15 10.08 -27.68
C ARG A 25 0.80 9.20 -26.48
N ILE A 26 1.74 9.00 -25.55
CA ILE A 26 1.45 8.36 -24.27
C ILE A 26 0.86 9.44 -23.36
N PRO A 27 -0.39 9.29 -22.90
CA PRO A 27 -1.04 10.33 -22.12
C PRO A 27 -0.44 10.39 -20.72
N ASP A 28 -0.38 11.60 -20.18
CA ASP A 28 0.24 11.94 -18.89
C ASP A 28 -0.26 11.08 -17.71
N LYS A 29 -1.54 10.69 -17.73
CA LYS A 29 -2.15 9.75 -16.76
C LYS A 29 -1.50 8.36 -16.66
N HIS A 30 -0.58 8.02 -17.56
CA HIS A 30 0.16 6.76 -17.55
C HIS A 30 1.66 6.95 -17.23
N ILE A 31 2.09 8.19 -17.00
CA ILE A 31 3.47 8.56 -16.70
C ILE A 31 3.51 9.01 -15.25
N HIS A 32 4.41 8.43 -14.46
CA HIS A 32 4.54 8.75 -13.04
C HIS A 32 6.01 8.81 -12.69
N VAL A 33 6.47 9.97 -12.24
CA VAL A 33 7.87 10.20 -11.83
C VAL A 33 7.98 10.13 -10.31
N LEU A 34 9.00 9.42 -9.84
CA LEU A 34 9.37 9.34 -8.45
C LEU A 34 10.80 9.85 -8.27
N ALA A 35 11.00 10.78 -7.34
CA ALA A 35 12.31 11.24 -6.91
C ALA A 35 12.43 11.15 -5.38
N ARG A 36 13.63 11.45 -4.86
CA ARG A 36 13.85 11.56 -3.42
C ARG A 36 12.96 12.64 -2.81
N GLU A 37 12.52 12.42 -1.58
CA GLU A 37 11.82 13.42 -0.78
C GLU A 37 12.67 14.72 -0.71
N GLY A 38 12.07 15.85 -1.11
CA GLY A 38 12.75 17.15 -1.20
C GLY A 38 13.33 17.51 -2.57
N THR A 39 13.30 16.63 -3.58
CA THR A 39 13.69 16.97 -4.96
C THR A 39 12.59 17.76 -5.65
N GLN A 40 12.91 18.94 -6.18
CA GLN A 40 11.94 19.76 -6.93
C GLN A 40 11.67 19.13 -8.30
N LEU A 41 10.47 18.57 -8.47
CA LEU A 41 10.01 17.92 -9.69
C LEU A 41 9.33 18.88 -10.68
N GLY A 42 9.10 20.14 -10.31
CA GLY A 42 8.54 21.16 -11.19
C GLY A 42 7.23 20.72 -11.84
N ASP A 43 7.19 20.74 -13.17
CA ASP A 43 6.03 20.37 -13.99
C ASP A 43 5.94 18.86 -14.31
N LEU A 44 6.82 18.02 -13.75
CA LEU A 44 6.75 16.57 -13.98
C LEU A 44 5.52 15.96 -13.31
N PRO A 45 4.87 14.97 -13.96
CA PRO A 45 3.76 14.25 -13.36
C PRO A 45 4.25 13.45 -12.15
N GLU A 46 4.04 14.02 -10.96
CA GLU A 46 4.44 13.42 -9.72
C GLU A 46 3.61 12.15 -9.44
N ALA A 47 4.28 11.05 -9.13
CA ALA A 47 3.60 9.82 -8.72
C ALA A 47 2.79 10.07 -7.44
N GLY A 48 1.46 9.98 -7.53
CA GLY A 48 0.58 10.14 -6.37
C GLY A 48 0.84 9.09 -5.27
N ILE A 49 0.44 9.40 -4.03
CA ILE A 49 0.57 8.53 -2.85
C ILE A 49 0.04 7.11 -3.10
N ALA A 50 -1.05 6.98 -3.89
CA ALA A 50 -1.66 5.70 -4.28
C ALA A 50 -0.78 4.83 -5.21
N GLN A 51 0.24 5.41 -5.84
CA GLN A 51 1.23 4.71 -6.68
C GLN A 51 2.56 4.47 -5.97
N ARG A 52 2.83 5.19 -4.87
CA ARG A 52 4.02 5.06 -4.04
C ARG A 52 3.89 3.99 -2.95
N SER A 53 2.67 3.78 -2.44
CA SER A 53 2.39 2.83 -1.35
C SER A 53 1.68 1.57 -1.84
N ASP A 54 2.14 0.40 -1.38
CA ASP A 54 1.41 -0.87 -1.46
C ASP A 54 0.27 -0.90 -0.41
N LEU A 55 -0.55 0.15 -0.38
CA LEU A 55 -1.64 0.35 0.56
C LEU A 55 -2.69 -0.77 0.46
N ILE A 56 -3.08 -1.15 -0.77
CA ILE A 56 -4.10 -2.19 -0.99
C ILE A 56 -3.59 -3.57 -0.51
N PRO A 57 -2.39 -4.05 -0.93
CA PRO A 57 -1.84 -5.30 -0.40
C PRO A 57 -1.58 -5.29 1.11
N ALA A 58 -1.20 -4.14 1.69
CA ALA A 58 -1.02 -3.99 3.13
C ALA A 58 -2.35 -4.14 3.88
N ILE A 59 -3.36 -3.37 3.49
CA ILE A 59 -4.72 -3.44 4.06
C ILE A 59 -5.28 -4.87 3.97
N GLU A 60 -5.09 -5.56 2.84
CA GLU A 60 -5.54 -6.94 2.65
C GLU A 60 -4.86 -7.91 3.62
N ARG A 61 -3.53 -7.82 3.77
CA ARG A 61 -2.78 -8.65 4.73
C ARG A 61 -3.16 -8.35 6.18
N GLY A 62 -3.35 -7.06 6.50
CA GLY A 62 -3.80 -6.63 7.82
C GLY A 62 -5.20 -7.12 8.16
N ALA A 63 -6.14 -7.03 7.22
CA ALA A 63 -7.50 -7.53 7.37
C ALA A 63 -7.52 -9.05 7.53
N ALA A 64 -6.73 -9.78 6.73
CA ALA A 64 -6.63 -11.24 6.83
C ALA A 64 -6.06 -11.67 8.19
N ALA A 65 -4.92 -11.12 8.61
CA ALA A 65 -4.28 -11.45 9.88
C ALA A 65 -5.13 -11.04 11.10
N GLY A 66 -5.73 -9.84 11.05
CA GLY A 66 -6.63 -9.36 12.08
C GLY A 66 -7.91 -10.20 12.19
N GLY A 67 -8.50 -10.56 11.05
CA GLY A 67 -9.69 -11.40 10.97
C GLY A 67 -9.46 -12.81 11.51
N THR A 68 -8.35 -13.46 11.15
CA THR A 68 -7.99 -14.78 11.69
C THR A 68 -7.78 -14.73 13.21
N THR A 69 -7.13 -13.68 13.70
CA THR A 69 -6.88 -13.52 15.14
C THR A 69 -8.19 -13.29 15.89
N GLY A 70 -9.09 -12.46 15.34
CA GLY A 70 -10.43 -12.22 15.88
C GLY A 70 -11.31 -13.47 15.88
N LEU A 71 -11.21 -14.32 14.86
CA LEU A 71 -11.93 -15.59 14.79
C LEU A 71 -11.46 -16.55 15.89
N ILE A 72 -10.14 -16.72 16.06
CA ILE A 72 -9.57 -17.55 17.14
C ILE A 72 -10.00 -17.02 18.51
N ALA A 73 -9.91 -15.71 18.73
CA ALA A 73 -10.35 -15.08 19.97
C ALA A 73 -11.85 -15.32 20.22
N GLY A 74 -12.69 -15.23 19.19
CA GLY A 74 -14.12 -15.55 19.26
C GLY A 74 -14.40 -16.99 19.63
N LEU A 75 -13.67 -17.96 19.06
CA LEU A 75 -13.80 -19.37 19.41
C LEU A 75 -13.40 -19.65 20.86
N VAL A 76 -12.30 -19.03 21.32
CA VAL A 76 -11.88 -19.12 22.73
C VAL A 76 -12.96 -18.51 23.64
N ALA A 77 -13.55 -17.39 23.24
CA ALA A 77 -14.58 -16.71 24.02
C ALA A 77 -15.85 -17.57 24.16
N VAL A 78 -16.24 -18.33 23.12
CA VAL A 78 -17.35 -19.29 23.18
C VAL A 78 -17.05 -20.47 24.12
N ALA A 79 -15.79 -20.89 24.22
CA ALA A 79 -15.38 -21.98 25.10
C ALA A 79 -15.35 -21.59 26.59
N LEU A 80 -15.42 -20.30 26.93
CA LEU A 80 -15.41 -19.82 28.31
C LEU A 80 -16.82 -19.91 28.94
N PRO A 81 -16.97 -20.60 30.09
CA PRO A 81 -18.24 -20.66 30.80
C PRO A 81 -18.61 -19.27 31.34
N GLY A 82 -19.80 -18.76 30.96
CA GLY A 82 -20.31 -17.43 31.38
C GLY A 82 -20.69 -16.50 30.22
N MET A 83 -20.25 -16.81 28.99
CA MET A 83 -20.55 -16.04 27.77
C MET A 83 -21.81 -16.51 27.01
N ALA A 84 -22.58 -17.45 27.59
CA ALA A 84 -23.71 -18.13 26.94
C ALA A 84 -24.93 -17.23 26.63
N ILE A 85 -24.90 -15.95 27.03
CA ILE A 85 -25.99 -14.98 26.84
C ILE A 85 -26.03 -14.45 25.40
N ILE A 86 -24.92 -14.56 24.67
CA ILE A 86 -24.78 -14.13 23.28
C ILE A 86 -24.84 -15.38 22.39
N PRO A 87 -25.59 -15.39 21.27
CA PRO A 87 -25.54 -16.50 20.32
C PRO A 87 -24.08 -16.73 19.90
N ALA A 88 -23.57 -17.94 20.13
CA ALA A 88 -22.16 -18.28 19.96
C ALA A 88 -21.60 -17.92 18.57
N GLY A 89 -22.44 -17.96 17.52
CA GLY A 89 -22.05 -17.50 16.18
C GLY A 89 -21.85 -15.97 16.09
N GLY A 90 -22.63 -15.19 16.82
CA GLY A 90 -22.58 -13.72 16.79
C GLY A 90 -21.28 -13.16 17.36
N ILE A 91 -20.79 -13.72 18.47
CA ILE A 91 -19.54 -13.24 19.09
C ILE A 91 -18.31 -13.57 18.23
N VAL A 92 -18.31 -14.73 17.56
CA VAL A 92 -17.22 -15.13 16.66
C VAL A 92 -17.16 -14.21 15.44
N ILE A 93 -18.31 -13.94 14.81
CA ILE A 93 -18.39 -13.03 13.67
C ILE A 93 -18.01 -11.60 14.08
N ALA A 94 -18.50 -11.13 15.23
CA ALA A 94 -18.19 -9.79 15.72
C ALA A 94 -16.70 -9.60 16.01
N LEU A 95 -16.05 -10.57 16.67
CA LEU A 95 -14.63 -10.51 16.97
C LEU A 95 -13.77 -10.66 15.71
N ALA A 96 -14.15 -11.52 14.76
CA ALA A 96 -13.48 -11.61 13.46
C ALA A 96 -13.59 -10.30 12.68
N ALA A 97 -14.77 -9.67 12.63
CA ALA A 97 -14.96 -8.39 11.96
C ALA A 97 -14.18 -7.25 12.64
N ALA A 98 -14.23 -7.18 13.97
CA ALA A 98 -13.46 -6.20 14.74
C ALA A 98 -11.95 -6.39 14.55
N GLY A 99 -11.47 -7.64 14.58
CA GLY A 99 -10.07 -7.97 14.32
C GLY A 99 -9.63 -7.58 12.92
N ALA A 100 -10.45 -7.86 11.89
CA ALA A 100 -10.16 -7.46 10.52
C ALA A 100 -10.11 -5.93 10.37
N LEU A 101 -11.03 -5.20 10.99
CA LEU A 101 -11.03 -3.73 11.00
C LEU A 101 -9.77 -3.16 11.65
N VAL A 102 -9.44 -3.62 12.86
CA VAL A 102 -8.25 -3.16 13.59
C VAL A 102 -6.96 -3.54 12.85
N GLY A 103 -6.89 -4.77 12.33
CA GLY A 103 -5.74 -5.24 11.55
C GLY A 103 -5.57 -4.47 10.24
N SER A 104 -6.66 -4.14 9.55
CA SER A 104 -6.64 -3.31 8.35
C SER A 104 -6.17 -1.89 8.64
N TRP A 105 -6.62 -1.31 9.76
CA TRP A 105 -6.22 0.03 10.18
C TRP A 105 -4.74 0.08 10.59
N ALA A 106 -4.29 -0.86 11.43
CA ALA A 106 -2.89 -0.97 11.83
C ALA A 106 -1.97 -1.22 10.63
N SER A 107 -2.38 -2.10 9.70
CA SER A 107 -1.59 -2.35 8.50
C SER A 107 -1.64 -1.22 7.49
N SER A 108 -2.70 -0.40 7.47
CA SER A 108 -2.70 0.86 6.71
C SER A 108 -1.67 1.85 7.27
N MET A 109 -1.53 1.96 8.60
CA MET A 109 -0.52 2.83 9.23
C MET A 109 0.91 2.37 8.93
N VAL A 110 1.14 1.06 8.93
CA VAL A 110 2.45 0.48 8.55
C VAL A 110 2.67 0.53 7.03
N GLY A 111 1.63 0.31 6.23
CA GLY A 111 1.69 0.30 4.77
C GLY A 111 1.95 1.68 4.15
N VAL A 112 1.58 2.76 4.85
CA VAL A 112 1.92 4.13 4.45
C VAL A 112 3.43 4.40 4.51
N SER A 113 4.19 3.68 5.35
CA SER A 113 5.65 3.84 5.48
C SER A 113 6.46 2.78 4.73
N VAL A 114 5.82 1.71 4.24
CA VAL A 114 6.48 0.66 3.46
C VAL A 114 6.34 0.96 1.97
N SER A 115 7.43 1.50 1.40
CA SER A 115 7.62 1.66 -0.04
C SER A 115 7.29 0.36 -0.78
N SER A 116 6.62 0.45 -1.93
CA SER A 116 6.22 -0.77 -2.64
C SER A 116 7.39 -1.73 -2.87
N THR A 117 7.19 -3.04 -2.69
CA THR A 117 8.25 -4.06 -2.80
C THR A 117 8.92 -4.03 -4.18
N ARG A 118 8.20 -3.50 -5.19
CA ARG A 118 8.68 -3.36 -6.57
C ARG A 118 9.59 -2.14 -6.77
N LEU A 119 9.45 -1.11 -5.95
CA LEU A 119 10.33 0.05 -5.90
C LEU A 119 11.52 -0.12 -4.96
N GLU A 120 11.48 -1.10 -4.08
CA GLU A 120 12.58 -1.40 -3.15
C GLU A 120 13.91 -1.66 -3.88
N ARG A 121 13.86 -2.28 -5.07
CA ARG A 121 15.05 -2.48 -5.94
C ARG A 121 15.65 -1.19 -6.52
N PHE A 122 14.89 -0.11 -6.53
CA PHE A 122 15.30 1.20 -7.06
C PHE A 122 15.55 2.21 -5.94
N LYS A 123 15.33 1.82 -4.68
CA LYS A 123 15.44 2.68 -3.51
C LYS A 123 16.85 3.24 -3.36
N ASP A 124 17.88 2.40 -3.53
CA ASP A 124 19.27 2.85 -3.44
C ASP A 124 19.65 3.80 -4.58
N ALA A 125 19.16 3.55 -5.79
CA ALA A 125 19.40 4.43 -6.94
C ALA A 125 18.72 5.80 -6.78
N ILE A 126 17.47 5.82 -6.31
CA ILE A 126 16.76 7.07 -6.00
C ILE A 126 17.42 7.80 -4.82
N ALA A 127 17.98 7.05 -3.85
CA ALA A 127 18.73 7.62 -2.74
C ALA A 127 20.15 8.08 -3.11
N SER A 128 20.72 7.62 -4.22
CA SER A 128 22.00 8.14 -4.72
C SER A 128 21.85 9.41 -5.54
N GLY A 129 20.62 9.76 -5.96
CA GLY A 129 20.34 10.93 -6.81
C GLY A 129 19.79 10.50 -8.16
#